data_AF-A0A3M2B869-F1
#
_entry.id   AF-A0A3M2B869-F1
#
_cell.length_a   1.000
_cell.length_b   1.000
_cell.length_c   1.000
_cell.angle_alpha   90.00
_cell.angle_beta   90.00
_cell.angle_gamma   90.00
#
_symmetry.space_group_name_H-M   'P 1'
#
loop_
_entity.id
_entity.type
_entity.pdbx_description
1 polymer ?
#
loop_
_entity_poly.entity_id
_entity_poly.type
_entity_poly.pdbx_seq_one_letter_code
_entity_poly.pdbx_strand_id
1 'polypeptide(L)'
;MLTPTRTRNGASPEGTRRASLELLRHYAELVAEQERALDAGDFARFDALARSRAEIQRRLEDDDDRRHEETGLADRDREAAIEALRAAVLADQRIRARLSALRSETLGAIRSLGGRSDDLRRYLERTADAGREPRSRVDVRL
;
A
#
# COMPACT_ATOMS: atom_id res chain seq x y z
N MET A 1 21.80 9.80 -56.08
CA MET A 1 21.11 10.31 -54.87
C MET A 1 20.39 9.14 -54.21
N LEU A 2 20.87 8.68 -53.06
CA LEU A 2 20.29 7.57 -52.31
C LEU A 2 19.33 8.15 -51.27
N THR A 3 18.03 7.90 -51.40
CA THR A 3 17.05 8.15 -50.34
C THR A 3 17.12 7.01 -49.33
N PRO A 4 17.26 7.29 -48.02
CA PRO A 4 17.18 6.24 -47.01
C PRO A 4 15.70 5.90 -46.78
N THR A 5 15.34 4.67 -47.13
CA THR A 5 14.06 4.06 -46.77
C THR A 5 14.03 3.89 -45.25
N ARG A 6 13.36 4.82 -44.55
CA ARG A 6 13.07 4.70 -43.13
C ARG A 6 12.02 3.59 -42.96
N THR A 7 12.47 2.36 -42.73
CA THR A 7 11.61 1.26 -42.30
C THR A 7 11.02 1.61 -40.95
N ARG A 8 9.77 2.07 -40.96
CA ARG A 8 8.92 2.24 -39.78
C ARG A 8 8.63 0.82 -39.28
N ASN A 9 9.40 0.33 -38.32
CA ASN A 9 9.09 -0.90 -37.58
C ASN A 9 7.80 -0.67 -36.79
N GLY A 10 6.65 -0.86 -37.43
CA GLY A 10 5.37 -0.94 -36.76
C GLY A 10 5.27 -2.31 -36.10
N ALA A 11 5.24 -2.35 -34.76
CA ALA A 11 4.88 -3.56 -34.05
C ALA A 11 3.52 -4.04 -34.57
N SER A 12 3.40 -5.34 -34.88
CA SER A 12 2.13 -5.90 -35.35
C SER A 12 1.04 -5.64 -34.30
N PRO A 13 -0.15 -5.18 -34.71
CA PRO A 13 -1.29 -4.94 -33.84
C PRO A 13 -1.58 -6.08 -32.85
N GLU A 14 -1.45 -7.32 -33.29
CA GLU A 14 -1.66 -8.51 -32.46
C GLU A 14 -0.59 -8.66 -31.36
N GLY A 15 0.66 -8.31 -31.66
CA GLY A 15 1.76 -8.34 -30.69
C GLY A 15 1.58 -7.30 -29.59
N THR A 16 1.13 -6.09 -29.97
CA THR A 16 0.79 -5.02 -29.03
C THR A 16 -0.39 -5.42 -28.14
N ARG A 17 -1.41 -6.10 -28.68
CA ARG A 17 -2.57 -6.58 -27.91
C ARG A 17 -2.20 -7.64 -26.87
N ARG A 18 -1.42 -8.66 -27.27
CA ARG A 18 -0.97 -9.73 -26.37
C ARG A 18 -0.14 -9.17 -25.22
N ALA A 19 0.77 -8.26 -25.50
CA ALA A 19 1.58 -7.59 -24.48
C ALA A 19 0.74 -6.83 -23.43
N SER A 20 -0.39 -6.26 -23.84
CA SER A 20 -1.32 -5.60 -22.91
C SER A 20 -2.08 -6.55 -22.01
N LEU A 21 -2.57 -7.66 -22.55
CA LEU A 21 -3.23 -8.68 -21.74
C LEU A 21 -2.26 -9.27 -20.71
N GLU A 22 -1.01 -9.46 -21.09
CA GLU A 22 0.06 -9.88 -20.18
C GLU A 22 0.32 -8.81 -19.09
N LEU A 23 0.33 -7.52 -19.44
CA LEU A 23 0.45 -6.44 -18.47
C LEU A 23 -0.73 -6.40 -17.48
N LEU A 24 -1.97 -6.57 -17.96
CA LEU A 24 -3.17 -6.61 -17.11
C LEU A 24 -3.15 -7.82 -16.17
N ARG A 25 -2.74 -8.99 -16.67
CA ARG A 25 -2.59 -10.20 -15.85
C ARG A 25 -1.53 -9.99 -14.78
N HIS A 26 -0.38 -9.43 -15.16
CA HIS A 26 0.71 -9.17 -14.23
C HIS A 26 0.31 -8.14 -13.16
N TYR A 27 -0.44 -7.11 -13.53
CA TYR A 27 -1.03 -6.17 -12.56
C TYR A 27 -1.91 -6.89 -11.54
N ALA A 28 -2.81 -7.77 -11.98
CA ALA A 28 -3.70 -8.51 -11.09
C ALA A 28 -2.93 -9.45 -10.13
N GLU A 29 -1.89 -10.12 -10.64
CA GLU A 29 -0.99 -10.95 -9.83
C GLU A 29 -0.31 -10.12 -8.72
N LEU A 30 0.21 -8.93 -9.05
CA LEU A 30 0.83 -8.04 -8.05
C LEU A 30 -0.15 -7.61 -6.97
N VAL A 31 -1.39 -7.27 -7.32
CA VAL A 31 -2.40 -6.87 -6.32
C VAL A 31 -2.72 -8.04 -5.38
N ALA A 32 -2.87 -9.26 -5.91
CA ALA A 32 -3.11 -10.44 -5.09
C ALA A 32 -1.92 -10.77 -4.18
N GLU A 33 -0.68 -10.60 -4.65
CA GLU A 33 0.49 -10.77 -3.79
C GLU A 33 0.61 -9.67 -2.73
N GLN A 34 0.26 -8.44 -3.08
CA GLN A 34 0.26 -7.31 -2.17
C GLN A 34 -0.75 -7.54 -1.02
N GLU A 35 -1.93 -8.07 -1.32
CA GLU A 35 -2.92 -8.48 -0.31
C GLU A 35 -2.33 -9.55 0.64
N ARG A 36 -1.75 -10.62 0.10
CA ARG A 36 -1.12 -11.68 0.92
C ARG A 36 0.01 -11.15 1.81
N ALA A 37 0.83 -10.22 1.31
CA ALA A 37 1.89 -9.61 2.08
C ALA A 37 1.33 -8.78 3.26
N LEU A 38 0.24 -8.05 3.02
CA LEU A 38 -0.44 -7.29 4.07
C LEU A 38 -1.03 -8.20 5.16
N ASP A 39 -1.67 -9.30 4.76
CA ASP A 39 -2.24 -10.28 5.70
C ASP A 39 -1.15 -10.98 6.53
N ALA A 40 0.01 -11.23 5.92
CA ALA A 40 1.18 -11.78 6.61
C ALA A 40 1.91 -10.77 7.52
N GLY A 41 1.56 -9.47 7.45
CA GLY A 41 2.27 -8.41 8.16
C GLY A 41 3.66 -8.09 7.60
N ASP A 42 3.98 -8.54 6.39
CA ASP A 42 5.23 -8.25 5.69
C ASP A 42 5.12 -6.90 4.97
N PHE A 43 5.22 -5.81 5.75
CA PHE A 43 5.08 -4.45 5.24
C PHE A 43 6.19 -4.05 4.26
N ALA A 44 7.40 -4.61 4.41
CA ALA A 44 8.50 -4.33 3.50
C ALA A 44 8.20 -4.89 2.10
N ARG A 45 7.71 -6.13 2.02
CA ARG A 45 7.26 -6.74 0.77
C ARG A 45 6.02 -6.04 0.21
N PHE A 46 5.06 -5.69 1.06
CA PHE A 46 3.87 -4.93 0.67
C PHE A 46 4.26 -3.63 -0.07
N ASP A 47 5.18 -2.84 0.49
CA ASP A 47 5.64 -1.59 -0.10
C ASP A 47 6.42 -1.79 -1.40
N ALA A 48 7.24 -2.85 -1.48
CA ALA A 48 7.93 -3.20 -2.71
C ALA A 48 6.95 -3.55 -3.84
N LEU A 49 5.94 -4.36 -3.54
CA LEU A 49 4.89 -4.73 -4.49
C LEU A 49 4.05 -3.51 -4.92
N ALA A 50 3.75 -2.60 -3.99
CA ALA A 50 3.04 -1.36 -4.30
C ALA A 50 3.78 -0.49 -5.32
N ARG A 51 5.11 -0.41 -5.22
CA ARG A 51 5.94 0.33 -6.19
C ARG A 51 5.91 -0.32 -7.57
N SER A 52 6.10 -1.64 -7.64
CA SER A 52 6.02 -2.40 -8.90
C SER A 52 4.65 -2.26 -9.55
N ARG A 53 3.58 -2.31 -8.75
CA ARG A 53 2.21 -2.12 -9.23
C ARG A 53 2.01 -0.73 -9.83
N ALA A 54 2.51 0.32 -9.17
CA ALA A 54 2.41 1.69 -9.67
C ALA A 54 3.19 1.89 -10.99
N GLU A 55 4.28 1.16 -11.20
CA GLU A 55 4.99 1.16 -12.47
C GLU A 55 4.17 0.54 -13.60
N ILE A 56 3.56 -0.63 -13.36
CA ILE A 56 2.70 -1.27 -14.35
C ILE A 56 1.46 -0.43 -14.65
N GLN A 57 0.85 0.17 -13.63
CA GLN A 57 -0.30 1.03 -13.82
C GLN A 57 0.00 2.19 -14.77
N ARG A 58 1.13 2.89 -14.58
CA ARG A 58 1.55 3.97 -15.50
C ARG A 58 1.75 3.47 -16.92
N ARG A 59 2.34 2.29 -17.08
CA ARG A 59 2.53 1.67 -18.41
C ARG A 59 1.20 1.31 -19.06
N LEU A 60 0.20 0.89 -18.29
CA LEU A 60 -1.14 0.59 -18.80
C LEU A 60 -1.88 1.87 -19.22
N GLU A 61 -1.76 2.94 -18.43
CA GLU A 61 -2.30 4.27 -18.77
C GLU A 61 -1.68 4.81 -20.07
N ASP A 62 -0.34 4.74 -20.20
CA ASP A 62 0.38 5.12 -21.42
C ASP A 62 -0.01 4.28 -22.66
N ASP A 63 -0.37 3.01 -22.45
CA ASP A 63 -0.79 2.10 -23.51
C ASP A 63 -2.24 2.33 -23.93
N ASP A 64 -3.13 2.69 -23.00
CA ASP A 64 -4.56 2.96 -23.27
C ASP A 64 -4.73 4.24 -24.10
N ASP A 65 -3.98 5.29 -23.78
CA ASP A 65 -3.92 6.54 -24.55
C ASP A 65 -3.53 6.33 -26.02
N ARG A 66 -2.77 5.25 -26.31
CA ARG A 66 -2.33 4.89 -27.67
C ARG A 66 -3.31 3.99 -28.42
N ARG A 67 -4.27 3.35 -27.74
CA ARG A 67 -5.09 2.24 -28.26
C ARG A 67 -6.50 2.60 -28.70
N HIS A 68 -6.90 3.87 -28.61
CA HIS A 68 -8.24 4.32 -29.02
C HIS A 68 -8.63 4.06 -30.49
N GLU A 69 -7.80 3.39 -31.30
CA GLU A 69 -8.07 3.12 -32.72
C GLU A 69 -8.23 1.64 -33.13
N GLU A 70 -8.16 0.63 -32.25
CA GLU A 70 -8.22 -0.77 -32.72
C GLU A 70 -9.10 -1.71 -31.90
N THR A 71 -10.14 -2.27 -32.54
CA THR A 71 -10.98 -3.34 -32.00
C THR A 71 -10.76 -4.65 -32.75
N GLY A 72 -10.52 -5.73 -32.01
CA GLY A 72 -10.44 -7.10 -32.54
C GLY A 72 -9.52 -7.99 -31.70
N LEU A 73 -10.08 -8.73 -30.74
CA LEU A 73 -9.37 -9.68 -29.88
C LEU A 73 -10.16 -10.98 -29.84
N ALA A 74 -9.49 -12.11 -29.69
CA ALA A 74 -10.13 -13.40 -29.42
C ALA A 74 -10.80 -13.35 -28.03
N ASP A 75 -12.10 -13.62 -27.98
CA ASP A 75 -12.95 -13.38 -26.79
C ASP A 75 -12.47 -14.05 -25.50
N ARG A 76 -11.76 -15.18 -25.59
CA ARG A 76 -11.32 -15.96 -24.42
C ARG A 76 -10.21 -15.29 -23.60
N ASP A 77 -9.17 -14.76 -24.24
CA ASP A 77 -8.07 -14.12 -23.51
C ASP A 77 -8.51 -12.79 -22.89
N ARG A 78 -9.47 -12.13 -23.55
CA ARG A 78 -10.13 -10.92 -23.04
C ARG A 78 -10.95 -11.23 -21.79
N GLU A 79 -11.76 -12.30 -21.81
CA GLU A 79 -12.56 -12.71 -20.66
C GLU A 79 -11.69 -13.04 -19.45
N ALA A 80 -10.60 -13.80 -19.65
CA ALA A 80 -9.66 -14.14 -18.59
C ALA A 80 -9.01 -12.89 -17.96
N ALA A 81 -8.65 -11.90 -18.78
CA ALA A 81 -8.11 -10.63 -18.28
C ALA A 81 -9.17 -9.81 -17.53
N ILE A 82 -10.42 -9.79 -17.98
CA ILE A 82 -11.54 -9.14 -17.28
C ILE A 82 -11.74 -9.77 -15.90
N GLU A 83 -11.75 -11.10 -15.81
CA GLU A 83 -11.88 -11.81 -14.54
C GLU A 83 -10.70 -11.52 -13.60
N ALA A 84 -9.48 -11.49 -14.11
CA ALA A 84 -8.30 -11.12 -13.33
C ALA A 84 -8.41 -9.68 -12.78
N LEU A 85 -8.91 -8.73 -13.58
CA LEU A 85 -9.14 -7.36 -13.15
C LEU A 85 -10.24 -7.25 -12.10
N ARG A 86 -11.33 -7.99 -12.25
CA ARG A 86 -12.40 -8.06 -11.22
C ARG A 86 -11.84 -8.57 -9.90
N ALA A 87 -11.04 -9.63 -9.92
CA ALA A 87 -10.38 -10.16 -8.74
C ALA A 87 -9.41 -9.13 -8.12
N ALA A 88 -8.66 -8.39 -8.94
CA ALA A 88 -7.77 -7.32 -8.47
C ALA A 88 -8.55 -6.19 -7.78
N VAL A 89 -9.70 -5.77 -8.32
CA VAL A 89 -10.56 -4.76 -7.69
C VAL A 89 -11.04 -5.21 -6.32
N LEU A 90 -11.46 -6.47 -6.19
CA LEU A 90 -11.87 -7.03 -4.89
C LEU A 90 -10.71 -7.08 -3.89
N ALA A 91 -9.52 -7.52 -4.32
CA ALA A 91 -8.32 -7.53 -3.49
C ALA A 91 -7.94 -6.11 -3.02
N ASP A 92 -8.06 -5.11 -3.89
CA ASP A 92 -7.84 -3.70 -3.54
C ASP A 92 -8.80 -3.20 -2.45
N GLN A 93 -10.08 -3.57 -2.53
CA GLN A 93 -11.06 -3.22 -1.51
C GLN A 93 -10.68 -3.85 -0.16
N ARG A 94 -10.21 -5.11 -0.16
CA ARG A 94 -9.75 -5.79 1.06
C ARG A 94 -8.48 -5.16 1.63
N ILE A 95 -7.51 -4.82 0.79
CA ILE A 95 -6.30 -4.08 1.18
C ILE A 95 -6.68 -2.76 1.87
N ARG A 96 -7.57 -1.96 1.26
CA ARG A 96 -8.02 -0.68 1.84
C ARG A 96 -8.72 -0.87 3.19
N ALA A 97 -9.60 -1.86 3.29
CA ALA A 97 -10.29 -2.17 4.54
C ALA A 97 -9.29 -2.57 5.63
N ARG A 98 -8.32 -3.42 5.30
CA ARG A 98 -7.30 -3.89 6.25
C ARG A 98 -6.37 -2.76 6.71
N LEU A 99 -5.93 -1.89 5.80
CA LEU A 99 -5.14 -0.70 6.16
C LEU A 99 -5.92 0.26 7.06
N SER A 100 -7.23 0.46 6.81
CA SER A 100 -8.09 1.27 7.67
C SER A 100 -8.22 0.69 9.08
N ALA A 101 -8.37 -0.64 9.19
CA ALA A 101 -8.37 -1.34 10.48
C ALA A 101 -7.03 -1.20 11.22
N LEU A 102 -5.91 -1.45 10.55
CA LEU A 102 -4.56 -1.30 11.11
C LEU A 102 -4.29 0.13 11.59
N ARG A 103 -4.73 1.15 10.83
CA ARG A 103 -4.65 2.55 11.25
C ARG A 103 -5.43 2.79 12.55
N SER A 104 -6.64 2.24 12.64
CA SER A 104 -7.50 2.40 13.81
C SER A 104 -6.92 1.71 15.05
N GLU A 105 -6.39 0.49 14.89
CA GLU A 105 -5.67 -0.25 15.92
C GLU A 105 -4.43 0.53 16.41
N THR A 106 -3.63 1.05 15.47
CA THR A 106 -2.42 1.82 15.77
C THR A 106 -2.74 3.10 16.55
N LEU A 107 -3.76 3.86 16.14
CA LEU A 107 -4.20 5.05 16.86
C LEU A 107 -4.76 4.72 18.25
N GLY A 108 -5.45 3.58 18.39
CA GLY A 108 -5.88 3.05 19.68
C GLY A 108 -4.71 2.75 20.60
N ALA A 109 -3.68 2.07 20.09
CA ALA A 109 -2.45 1.77 20.83
C ALA A 109 -1.71 3.03 21.28
N ILE A 110 -1.57 4.03 20.39
CA ILE A 110 -0.94 5.33 20.72
C ILE A 110 -1.69 6.03 21.85
N ARG A 111 -3.04 6.10 21.80
CA ARG A 111 -3.84 6.70 22.88
C ARG A 111 -3.70 5.96 24.20
N SER A 112 -3.66 4.62 24.17
CA SER A 112 -3.43 3.80 25.36
C SER A 112 -2.07 4.08 26.00
N LEU A 113 -1.01 4.23 25.19
CA LEU A 113 0.33 4.58 25.66
C LEU A 113 0.37 5.98 26.27
N GLY A 114 -0.31 6.96 25.66
CA GLY A 114 -0.45 8.31 26.22
C GLY A 114 -1.12 8.29 27.59
N GLY A 115 -2.28 7.61 27.71
CA GLY A 115 -3.00 7.50 28.98
C GLY A 115 -2.19 6.81 30.08
N ARG A 116 -1.46 5.72 29.75
CA ARG A 116 -0.54 5.06 30.70
C ARG A 116 0.60 5.98 31.14
N SER A 117 1.11 6.83 30.25
CA SER A 117 2.17 7.77 30.57
C SER A 117 1.69 8.85 31.54
N ASP A 118 0.47 9.35 31.35
CA ASP A 118 -0.16 10.31 32.26
C ASP A 118 -0.51 9.71 33.62
N ASP A 119 -0.95 8.45 33.64
CA ASP A 119 -1.21 7.73 34.90
C ASP A 119 0.09 7.44 35.66
N LEU A 120 1.15 7.06 34.96
CA LEU A 120 2.49 6.87 35.54
C LEU A 120 3.03 8.19 36.10
N ARG A 121 2.89 9.30 35.36
CA ARG A 121 3.26 10.64 35.82
C ARG A 121 2.49 11.03 37.09
N ARG A 122 1.16 10.89 37.10
CA ARG A 122 0.32 11.19 38.27
C ARG A 122 0.60 10.27 39.47
N TYR A 123 1.03 9.04 39.22
CA TYR A 123 1.49 8.14 40.28
C TYR A 123 2.80 8.67 40.89
N LEU A 124 3.80 8.97 40.05
CA LEU A 124 5.09 9.49 40.48
C LEU A 124 4.96 10.83 41.24
N GLU A 125 4.14 11.76 40.75
CA GLU A 125 3.85 13.05 41.41
C GLU A 125 3.23 12.85 42.81
N ARG A 126 2.24 11.95 42.94
CA ARG A 126 1.63 11.65 44.25
C ARG A 126 2.62 11.01 45.23
N THR A 127 3.49 10.11 44.76
CA THR A 127 4.54 9.53 45.61
C THR A 127 5.64 10.52 45.96
N ALA A 128 5.93 11.49 45.08
CA ALA A 128 6.90 12.56 45.36
C ALA A 128 6.38 13.52 46.44
N ASP A 129 5.09 13.85 46.43
CA ASP A 129 4.46 14.68 47.46
C ASP A 129 4.32 13.95 48.80
N ALA A 130 4.07 12.63 48.78
CA ALA A 130 4.00 11.80 50.00
C ALA A 130 5.36 11.63 50.72
N GLY A 131 6.48 11.87 50.03
CA GLY A 131 7.84 11.83 50.59
C GLY A 131 8.31 13.14 51.23
N ARG A 132 7.50 14.21 51.21
CA ARG A 132 7.79 15.47 51.89
C ARG A 132 7.27 15.43 53.33
N GLU A 133 7.97 14.71 54.21
CA GLU A 133 7.76 14.89 55.65
C GLU A 133 8.03 16.35 56.04
N PRO A 134 7.18 16.98 56.87
CA PRO A 134 7.44 18.30 57.40
C PRO A 134 8.70 18.20 58.27
N ARG A 135 9.77 18.87 57.87
CA ARG A 135 10.95 19.07 58.72
C ARG A 135 10.50 19.76 60.00
N SER A 136 10.26 18.98 61.04
CA SER A 136 10.07 19.46 62.40
C SER A 136 11.33 20.23 62.79
N ARG A 137 11.18 21.54 62.94
CA ARG A 137 12.23 22.44 63.39
C ARG A 137 12.43 22.17 64.88
N VAL A 138 13.38 21.29 65.20
CA VAL A 138 13.83 21.13 66.59
C VAL A 138 14.63 22.37 66.95
N ASP A 139 14.00 23.28 67.69
CA ASP A 139 14.66 24.39 68.35
C ASP A 139 15.55 23.82 69.47
N VAL A 140 16.85 23.75 69.24
CA VAL A 140 17.85 23.46 70.29
C VAL A 140 18.32 24.81 70.82
N ARG A 141 17.82 25.19 72.01
CA ARG A 141 18.43 26.25 72.81
C ARG A 141 19.70 25.69 73.46
N LEU A 142 20.84 26.30 73.14
CA LEU A 142 22.07 26.25 73.92
C LEU A 142 22.14 27.50 74.80
#